data_AF-A0A9P0MI20-F1
#
_entry.id   AF-A0A9P0MI20-F1
#
_cell.length_a   1.000
_cell.length_b   1.000
_cell.length_c   1.000
_cell.angle_alpha   90.00
_cell.angle_beta   90.00
_cell.angle_gamma   90.00
#
_symmetry.space_group_name_H-M   'P 1'
#
loop_
_entity.id
_entity.type
_entity.pdbx_description
1 polymer ?
#
loop_
_entity_poly.entity_id
_entity_poly.type
_entity_poly.pdbx_seq_one_letter_code
_entity_poly.pdbx_strand_id
1 'polypeptide(L)'
;MYDLYKKSCENDSKTPLSSFVFRNIFNTPFNLHFHRPQTDTCHRCDKFKIDLESQSITEEERNTLLREKELHQRKAQAAHDMQKQDVSDCANDPTKREDIPPIHHHFYTSLRTHPEAVDLLENPDPDEDEESSD
;
A
#
# COMPACT_ATOMS: atom_id res chain seq x y z
N MET A 1 8.95 -0.95 15.13
CA MET A 1 7.94 -1.07 16.23
C MET A 1 8.54 -1.42 17.58
N TYR A 2 9.40 -2.43 17.68
CA TYR A 2 10.03 -2.78 18.96
C TYR A 2 10.88 -1.62 19.54
N ASP A 3 11.55 -0.84 18.69
CA ASP A 3 12.33 0.32 19.17
C ASP A 3 11.45 1.44 19.74
N LEU A 4 10.25 1.64 19.18
CA LEU A 4 9.27 2.58 19.73
C LEU A 4 8.73 2.08 21.07
N TYR A 5 8.52 0.76 21.21
CA TYR A 5 8.17 0.14 22.48
C TYR A 5 9.26 0.34 23.54
N LYS A 6 10.55 0.16 23.20
CA LYS A 6 11.66 0.43 24.13
C LYS A 6 11.66 1.88 24.60
N LYS A 7 11.56 2.84 23.67
CA LYS A 7 11.50 4.28 24.00
C LYS A 7 10.31 4.61 24.91
N SER A 8 9.15 3.99 24.68
CA SER A 8 7.98 4.14 25.54
C SER A 8 8.21 3.56 26.95
N CYS A 9 8.84 2.39 27.05
CA CYS A 9 9.22 1.80 28.33
C CYS A 9 10.25 2.63 29.09
N GLU A 10 11.22 3.23 28.40
CA GLU A 10 12.19 4.16 28.98
C GLU A 10 11.49 5.40 29.58
N ASN A 11 10.54 5.99 28.85
CA ASN A 11 9.74 7.12 29.33
C ASN A 11 8.88 6.75 30.55
N ASP A 12 8.33 5.53 30.57
CA ASP A 12 7.48 5.02 31.66
C ASP A 12 8.28 4.42 32.84
N SER A 13 9.62 4.45 32.80
CA SER A 13 10.50 3.77 33.78
C SER A 13 10.20 2.27 33.95
N LYS A 14 9.83 1.58 32.87
CA LYS A 14 9.56 0.13 32.82
C LYS A 14 10.69 -0.60 32.12
N THR A 15 11.00 -1.81 32.58
CA THR A 15 11.97 -2.68 31.90
C THR A 15 11.33 -3.29 30.65
N PRO A 16 11.90 -3.10 29.44
CA PRO A 16 11.36 -3.69 28.22
C PRO A 16 11.57 -5.21 28.19
N LEU A 17 10.60 -5.93 27.65
CA LEU A 17 10.70 -7.36 27.36
C LEU A 17 11.62 -7.63 26.17
N SER A 18 12.04 -8.88 25.99
CA SER A 18 12.86 -9.28 24.84
C SER A 18 12.12 -9.09 23.51
N SER A 19 12.87 -8.82 22.44
CA SER A 19 12.34 -8.65 21.08
C SER A 19 11.48 -9.83 20.64
N PHE A 20 11.89 -11.04 21.00
CA PHE A 20 11.15 -12.26 20.70
C PHE A 20 9.77 -12.28 21.35
N VAL A 21 9.69 -12.00 22.65
CA VAL A 21 8.42 -11.98 23.38
C VAL A 21 7.52 -10.87 22.85
N PHE A 22 8.07 -9.68 22.60
CA PHE A 22 7.34 -8.58 21.99
C PHE A 22 6.76 -8.97 20.63
N ARG A 23 7.57 -9.54 19.73
CA ARG A 23 7.11 -9.99 18.40
C ARG A 23 6.05 -11.08 18.49
N ASN A 24 6.22 -12.04 19.39
CA ASN A 24 5.24 -13.10 19.59
C ASN A 24 3.89 -12.51 19.98
N ILE A 25 3.87 -11.62 20.99
CA ILE A 25 2.64 -10.97 21.46
C ILE A 25 2.05 -10.05 20.37
N PHE A 26 2.87 -9.26 19.69
CA PHE A 26 2.40 -8.32 18.67
C PHE A 26 1.76 -9.02 17.46
N ASN A 27 2.36 -10.12 17.00
CA ASN A 27 1.93 -10.82 15.79
C ASN A 27 0.91 -11.94 16.04
N THR A 28 0.85 -12.56 17.23
CA THR A 28 -0.02 -13.71 17.47
C THR A 28 -1.33 -13.33 18.18
N PRO A 29 -1.36 -12.91 19.47
CA PRO A 29 -2.62 -12.57 20.12
C PRO A 29 -3.24 -11.26 19.61
N PHE A 30 -2.44 -10.26 19.25
CA PHE A 30 -2.98 -9.01 18.72
C PHE A 30 -3.12 -9.02 17.19
N ASN A 31 -2.31 -9.83 16.51
CA ASN A 31 -2.29 -9.95 15.06
C ASN A 31 -2.32 -8.57 14.38
N LEU A 32 -1.53 -7.63 14.89
CA LEU A 32 -1.49 -6.26 14.39
C LEU A 32 -0.53 -6.20 13.20
N HIS A 33 -1.08 -5.95 12.02
CA HIS A 33 -0.30 -5.66 10.82
C HIS A 33 -0.54 -4.22 10.41
N PHE A 34 0.53 -3.55 9.99
CA PHE A 34 0.40 -2.27 9.33
C PHE A 34 -0.22 -2.50 7.96
N HIS A 35 -1.47 -2.06 7.81
CA HIS A 35 -2.05 -1.97 6.50
C HIS A 35 -1.28 -0.92 5.70
N ARG A 36 -1.16 -1.15 4.39
CA ARG A 36 -0.68 -0.09 3.50
C ARG A 36 -1.58 1.14 3.72
N PRO A 37 -1.00 2.36 3.82
CA PRO A 37 -1.79 3.57 3.89
C PRO A 37 -2.83 3.54 2.76
N GLN A 38 -4.11 3.43 3.11
CA GLN A 38 -5.17 3.56 2.12
C GLN A 38 -5.29 5.04 1.81
N THR A 39 -5.16 5.41 0.54
CA THR A 39 -5.57 6.73 0.09
C THR A 39 -7.09 6.77 0.18
N ASP A 40 -7.63 7.41 1.22
CA ASP A 40 -9.08 7.53 1.45
C ASP A 40 -9.81 8.26 0.32
N THR A 41 -9.09 8.99 -0.53
CA THR A 41 -9.66 9.73 -1.65
C THR A 41 -8.94 9.46 -2.97
N CYS A 42 -9.70 9.50 -4.05
CA CYS A 42 -9.15 9.45 -5.40
C CYS A 42 -8.67 10.86 -5.79
N HIS A 43 -7.36 11.01 -6.02
CA HIS A 43 -6.75 12.29 -6.43
C HIS A 43 -7.44 12.91 -7.66
N ARG A 44 -7.90 12.10 -8.63
CA ARG A 44 -8.63 12.62 -9.80
C ARG A 44 -10.00 13.18 -9.43
N CYS A 45 -10.72 12.53 -8.52
CA CYS A 45 -12.00 13.03 -8.01
C CYS A 45 -11.83 14.36 -7.28
N ASP A 46 -10.79 14.46 -6.45
CA ASP A 46 -10.47 15.69 -5.72
C ASP A 46 -10.11 16.82 -6.70
N LYS A 47 -9.30 16.53 -7.71
CA LYS A 47 -8.99 17.48 -8.79
C LYS A 47 -10.24 17.99 -9.50
N PHE A 48 -11.11 17.09 -9.95
CA PHE A 48 -12.37 17.50 -10.62
C PHE A 48 -13.24 18.37 -9.73
N LYS A 49 -13.28 18.09 -8.42
CA LYS A 49 -14.04 18.89 -7.46
C LYS A 49 -13.47 20.31 -7.36
N ILE A 50 -12.15 20.43 -7.18
CA ILE A 50 -11.46 21.72 -7.08
C ILE A 50 -11.65 22.53 -8.37
N ASP A 51 -11.43 21.90 -9.53
CA ASP A 51 -11.51 22.59 -10.82
C ASP A 51 -12.93 23.09 -11.12
N LEU A 52 -13.97 22.31 -10.77
CA LEU A 52 -15.38 22.69 -10.93
C LEU A 52 -15.84 23.77 -9.93
N GLU A 53 -15.19 23.89 -8.78
CA GLU A 53 -15.44 24.93 -7.77
C GLU A 53 -14.70 26.24 -8.08
N SER A 54 -13.77 26.23 -9.05
CA SER A 54 -13.01 27.43 -9.43
C SER A 54 -13.92 28.49 -10.07
N GLN A 55 -13.72 29.76 -9.69
CA GLN A 55 -14.52 30.88 -10.18
C GLN A 55 -14.11 31.36 -11.59
N SER A 56 -12.97 30.88 -12.10
CA SER A 56 -12.37 31.30 -13.37
C SER A 56 -12.74 30.41 -14.55
N ILE A 57 -13.61 29.41 -14.36
CA ILE A 57 -13.93 28.42 -15.39
C ILE A 57 -15.00 28.92 -16.37
N THR A 58 -14.76 28.69 -17.66
CA THR A 58 -15.77 28.92 -18.70
C THR A 58 -16.83 27.82 -18.72
N GLU A 59 -18.01 28.09 -19.26
CA GLU A 59 -19.09 27.09 -19.34
C GLU A 59 -18.71 25.88 -20.19
N GLU A 60 -17.89 26.07 -21.23
CA GLU A 60 -17.39 25.00 -22.08
C GLU A 60 -16.45 24.06 -21.30
N GLU A 61 -15.48 24.63 -20.58
CA GLU A 61 -14.55 23.88 -19.72
C GLU A 61 -15.31 23.12 -18.62
N ARG A 62 -16.32 23.76 -18.01
CA ARG A 62 -17.17 23.12 -17.00
C ARG A 62 -17.84 21.86 -17.57
N ASN A 63 -18.41 21.95 -18.76
CA ASN A 63 -19.06 20.82 -19.42
C ASN A 63 -18.07 19.70 -19.80
N THR A 64 -16.83 20.06 -20.18
CA THR A 64 -15.79 19.04 -20.41
C THR A 64 -15.39 18.32 -19.13
N LEU A 65 -15.16 19.04 -18.03
CA LEU A 65 -14.79 18.46 -16.74
C LEU A 65 -15.90 17.56 -16.18
N LEU A 66 -17.17 17.95 -16.34
CA LEU A 66 -18.31 17.11 -15.95
C LEU A 66 -18.33 15.79 -16.73
N ARG A 67 -18.09 15.84 -18.04
CA ARG A 67 -18.06 14.65 -18.90
C ARG A 67 -16.88 13.73 -18.52
N GLU A 68 -15.72 14.30 -18.25
CA GLU A 68 -14.54 13.54 -17.81
C GLU A 68 -14.75 12.89 -16.44
N LYS A 69 -15.33 13.64 -15.50
CA LYS A 69 -15.70 13.13 -14.17
C LYS A 69 -16.68 11.96 -14.28
N GLU A 70 -17.72 12.09 -15.09
CA GLU A 70 -18.71 11.04 -15.30
C GLU A 70 -18.07 9.79 -15.93
N LEU A 71 -17.23 9.97 -16.95
CA LEU A 71 -16.48 8.87 -17.56
C LEU A 71 -15.58 8.16 -16.55
N HIS A 72 -14.88 8.90 -15.69
CA HIS A 72 -14.05 8.34 -14.64
C HIS A 72 -14.87 7.50 -13.66
N GLN A 73 -16.02 7.99 -13.21
CA GLN A 73 -16.92 7.28 -12.31
C GLN A 73 -17.46 5.99 -12.94
N ARG A 74 -17.89 6.05 -14.21
CA ARG A 74 -18.35 4.85 -14.95
C ARG A 74 -17.27 3.78 -15.06
N LYS A 75 -16.01 4.17 -15.33
CA LYS A 75 -14.89 3.24 -15.37
C LYS A 75 -14.61 2.60 -14.01
N ALA A 76 -14.64 3.39 -12.94
CA ALA A 76 -14.43 2.90 -11.58
C ALA A 76 -15.53 1.90 -11.18
N GLN A 77 -16.79 2.21 -11.50
CA GLN A 77 -17.90 1.32 -11.22
C GLN A 77 -17.82 0.01 -12.01
N ALA A 78 -17.51 0.08 -13.31
CA ALA A 78 -17.30 -1.12 -14.11
C ALA A 78 -16.19 -2.02 -13.55
N ALA A 79 -15.06 -1.46 -13.13
CA ALA A 79 -13.97 -2.23 -12.51
C ALA A 79 -14.39 -2.90 -11.20
N HIS A 80 -15.18 -2.21 -10.37
CA HIS A 80 -15.69 -2.77 -9.13
C HIS A 80 -16.73 -3.88 -9.35
N ASP A 81 -17.59 -3.72 -10.36
CA ASP A 81 -18.57 -4.74 -10.74
C ASP A 81 -17.87 -5.99 -11.30
N MET A 82 -16.81 -5.82 -12.11
CA MET A 82 -15.93 -6.92 -12.54
C MET A 82 -15.29 -7.63 -11.35
N GLN A 83 -14.72 -6.88 -10.40
CA GLN A 83 -14.11 -7.48 -9.20
C GLN A 83 -15.11 -8.31 -8.39
N LYS A 84 -16.34 -7.82 -8.23
CA LYS A 84 -17.42 -8.57 -7.55
C LYS A 84 -17.76 -9.86 -8.30
N GLN A 85 -17.85 -9.77 -9.63
CA GLN A 85 -18.12 -10.92 -10.47
C GLN A 85 -16.99 -11.95 -10.34
N ASP A 86 -15.73 -11.53 -10.42
CA ASP A 86 -14.56 -12.40 -10.24
C ASP A 86 -14.57 -13.09 -8.87
N VAL A 87 -14.87 -12.35 -7.80
CA VAL A 87 -15.00 -12.92 -6.45
C VAL A 87 -16.11 -13.96 -6.39
N SER A 88 -17.27 -13.69 -7.02
CA SER A 88 -18.37 -14.64 -7.08
C SER A 88 -18.03 -15.90 -7.91
N ASP A 89 -17.33 -15.73 -9.02
CA ASP A 89 -16.90 -16.81 -9.90
C ASP A 89 -15.87 -17.71 -9.19
N CYS A 90 -14.88 -17.11 -8.52
CA CYS A 90 -13.90 -17.85 -7.72
C CYS A 90 -14.51 -18.58 -6.51
N ALA A 91 -15.66 -18.14 -6.01
CA ALA A 91 -16.39 -18.81 -4.94
C ALA A 91 -17.17 -20.03 -5.45
N ASN A 92 -17.68 -19.97 -6.68
CA ASN A 92 -18.56 -21.00 -7.24
C ASN A 92 -17.81 -22.06 -8.08
N ASP A 93 -16.59 -21.78 -8.56
CA ASP A 93 -15.79 -22.72 -9.35
C ASP A 93 -14.32 -22.81 -8.84
N PRO A 94 -13.90 -23.94 -8.24
CA PRO A 94 -12.54 -24.12 -7.74
C PRO A 94 -11.47 -24.20 -8.86
N THR A 95 -11.84 -24.45 -10.11
CA THR A 95 -10.89 -24.58 -11.24
C THR A 95 -10.40 -23.22 -11.78
N LYS A 96 -11.17 -22.15 -11.58
CA LYS A 96 -10.80 -20.78 -11.99
C LYS A 96 -9.71 -20.12 -11.14
N ARG A 97 -9.21 -20.78 -10.08
CA ARG A 97 -8.07 -20.29 -9.29
C ARG A 97 -6.73 -20.42 -10.01
N GLU A 98 -6.66 -21.24 -11.07
CA GLU A 98 -5.41 -21.56 -11.79
C GLU A 98 -4.99 -20.47 -12.79
N ASP A 99 -5.90 -19.59 -13.19
CA ASP A 99 -5.66 -18.53 -14.18
C ASP A 99 -5.26 -17.17 -13.57
N ILE A 100 -5.03 -17.09 -12.26
CA ILE A 100 -4.51 -15.87 -11.64
C ILE A 100 -3.04 -15.74 -12.02
N PRO A 101 -2.63 -14.77 -12.88
CA PRO A 101 -1.23 -14.55 -13.16
C PRO A 101 -0.55 -14.25 -11.83
N PRO A 102 0.55 -14.95 -11.48
CA PRO A 102 1.14 -14.86 -10.16
C PRO A 102 1.72 -13.46 -9.97
N ILE A 103 0.90 -12.54 -9.44
CA ILE A 103 1.36 -11.28 -8.91
C ILE A 103 2.10 -11.65 -7.61
N HIS A 104 3.39 -11.95 -7.76
CA HIS A 104 4.35 -12.29 -6.70
C HIS A 104 4.34 -13.69 -6.08
N HIS A 105 3.69 -14.73 -6.65
CA HIS A 105 3.81 -16.06 -6.02
C HIS A 105 5.27 -16.54 -5.98
N HIS A 106 6.04 -16.42 -7.09
CA HIS A 106 7.45 -16.82 -7.15
C HIS A 106 8.39 -16.02 -6.26
N PHE A 107 8.14 -14.71 -6.12
CA PHE A 107 8.95 -13.83 -5.27
C PHE A 107 8.73 -14.16 -3.78
N TYR A 108 7.47 -14.28 -3.34
CA TYR A 108 7.16 -14.62 -1.95
C TYR A 108 7.46 -16.08 -1.61
N THR A 109 7.35 -17.03 -2.55
CA THR A 109 7.82 -18.41 -2.31
C THR A 109 9.33 -18.49 -2.20
N SER A 110 10.09 -17.73 -3.02
CA SER A 110 11.55 -17.68 -2.90
C SER A 110 12.01 -17.14 -1.54
N LEU A 111 11.33 -16.11 -1.01
CA LEU A 111 11.60 -15.59 0.34
C LEU A 111 11.22 -16.58 1.46
N ARG A 112 10.31 -17.52 1.19
CA ARG A 112 9.92 -18.59 2.14
C ARG A 112 10.88 -19.77 2.13
N THR A 113 11.44 -20.11 0.98
CA THR A 113 12.33 -21.28 0.82
C THR A 113 13.81 -20.91 1.02
N HIS A 114 14.17 -19.64 0.84
CA HIS A 114 15.55 -19.14 1.00
C HIS A 114 15.56 -17.84 1.81
N PRO A 115 15.53 -17.92 3.16
CA PRO A 115 15.60 -16.73 4.03
C PRO A 115 16.94 -15.97 3.92
N GLU A 116 17.98 -16.59 3.37
CA GLU A 116 19.32 -16.02 3.13
C GLU A 116 19.32 -14.87 2.10
N ALA A 117 18.27 -14.75 1.26
CA ALA A 117 18.23 -13.76 0.18
C ALA A 117 17.81 -12.34 0.63
N VAL A 118 17.51 -12.14 1.91
CA VAL A 118 17.13 -10.84 2.48
C VAL A 118 18.37 -9.96 2.75
N ASP A 119 19.55 -10.55 2.90
CA ASP A 119 20.79 -9.85 3.27
C ASP A 119 21.53 -9.13 2.11
N LEU A 120 20.95 -9.09 0.90
CA LEU A 120 21.55 -8.39 -0.26
C LEU A 120 20.87 -7.07 -0.64
N LEU A 121 19.95 -6.57 0.18
CA LEU A 121 19.31 -5.25 -0.02
C LEU A 121 19.61 -4.22 1.08
N GLU A 122 20.51 -4.53 2.01
CA GLU A 122 21.09 -3.53 2.91
C GLU A 122 22.55 -3.30 2.51
N ASN A 123 22.77 -2.25 1.72
CA ASN A 123 23.87 -1.28 1.81
C ASN A 123 23.86 -0.46 0.50
N PRO A 124 23.18 0.71 0.45
CA PRO A 124 23.62 1.72 -0.51
C PRO A 124 25.06 2.10 -0.15
N ASP A 125 25.97 2.00 -1.13
CA ASP A 125 27.34 2.46 -0.99
C ASP A 125 27.35 3.90 -0.42
N PRO A 126 28.24 4.21 0.54
CA PRO A 126 28.41 5.59 0.98
C PRO A 126 28.87 6.43 -0.21
N ASP A 127 28.08 7.46 -0.55
CA ASP A 127 28.47 8.50 -1.49
C ASP A 127 29.84 9.07 -1.08
N GLU A 128 30.87 8.83 -1.88
CA GLU A 128 32.13 9.57 -1.79
C GLU A 128 31.91 10.96 -2.39
N ASP A 129 31.38 11.87 -1.58
CA ASP A 129 31.62 13.29 -1.76
C ASP A 129 33.07 13.57 -1.37
N GLU A 130 34.03 13.30 -2.28
CA GLU A 130 35.36 13.91 -2.20
C GLU A 130 35.24 15.39 -2.55
N GLU A 131 35.26 16.18 -1.48
CA GLU A 131 35.53 17.59 -1.40
C GLU A 131 36.92 17.90 -2.01
N SER A 132 37.00 18.03 -3.34
CA SER A 132 38.19 18.57 -4.01
C SER A 132 38.22 20.10 -3.82
N SER A 133 38.89 20.50 -2.76
CA SER A 133 39.41 21.85 -2.54
C SER A 133 40.81 21.96 -3.16
N ASP A 134 40.93 22.78 -4.22
CA ASP A 134 42.04 23.72 -4.49
C ASP A 134 41.72 24.60 -5.72
#